data_AF-A0A291DKY7-F1
#
_entry.id   AF-A0A291DKY7-F1
#
_cell.length_a   1.000
_cell.length_b   1.000
_cell.length_c   1.000
_cell.angle_alpha   90.00
_cell.angle_beta   90.00
_cell.angle_gamma   90.00
#
_symmetry.space_group_name_H-M   'P 1'
#
loop_
_entity.id
_entity.type
_entity.pdbx_description
1 polymer ?
#
loop_
_entity_poly.entity_id
_entity_poly.type
_entity_poly.pdbx_seq_one_letter_code
_entity_poly.pdbx_strand_id
1 'polypeptide(L)'
;MTNQEQQKKMAEKNFRFNRFLFLRYVLAVFFFANLYWLLAAIASNALLLILPLSLLVLAILAIGEYVRLYGNHSEQIAENLRWTRLFYLCQLTMNLLLYVVCFFSPLFSFVFPFLDNTLVNRGALALWLGVGLALAALCLQRVNKIRRKKDTYYGYIKEYKKLIEGK
;
A
#
# COMPACT_ATOMS: atom_id res chain seq x y z
N MET A 1 13.69 37.29 5.27
CA MET A 1 12.99 36.01 5.49
C MET A 1 13.58 35.37 6.73
N THR A 2 12.82 35.32 7.82
CA THR A 2 13.30 34.95 9.17
C THR A 2 13.49 33.44 9.26
N ASN A 3 14.52 32.99 9.97
CA ASN A 3 14.92 31.58 10.14
C ASN A 3 13.74 30.66 10.59
N GLN A 4 12.76 31.22 11.31
CA GLN A 4 11.53 30.53 11.72
C GLN A 4 10.55 30.23 10.57
N GLU A 5 10.45 31.07 9.54
CA GLU A 5 9.60 30.80 8.37
C GLU A 5 10.17 29.68 7.51
N GLN A 6 11.50 29.58 7.41
CA GLN A 6 12.17 28.48 6.72
C GLN A 6 11.98 27.17 7.49
N GLN A 7 12.13 27.16 8.82
CA GLN A 7 11.85 25.98 9.63
C GLN A 7 10.39 25.55 9.56
N LYS A 8 9.43 26.48 9.53
CA LYS A 8 8.00 26.17 9.34
C LYS A 8 7.71 25.58 7.95
N LYS A 9 8.23 26.17 6.87
CA LYS A 9 8.11 25.63 5.50
C LYS A 9 8.78 24.26 5.36
N MET A 10 9.90 24.05 6.04
CA MET A 10 10.64 22.78 6.04
C MET A 10 9.90 21.71 6.85
N ALA A 11 9.32 22.06 8.00
CA ALA A 11 8.46 21.18 8.79
C ALA A 11 7.19 20.81 8.02
N GLU A 12 6.51 21.76 7.39
CA GLU A 12 5.29 21.53 6.60
C GLU A 12 5.55 20.61 5.40
N LYS A 13 6.69 20.79 4.69
CA LYS A 13 7.17 19.83 3.69
C LYS A 13 7.44 18.46 4.33
N ASN A 14 8.16 18.40 5.44
CA ASN A 14 8.51 17.14 6.10
C ASN A 14 7.29 16.32 6.53
N PHE A 15 6.26 16.96 7.10
CA PHE A 15 5.06 16.25 7.48
C PHE A 15 4.22 15.80 6.28
N ARG A 16 4.17 16.59 5.19
CA ARG A 16 3.55 16.14 3.93
C ARG A 16 4.31 14.96 3.32
N PHE A 17 5.63 14.93 3.41
CA PHE A 17 6.45 13.79 2.97
C PHE A 17 6.21 12.56 3.85
N ASN A 18 6.18 12.74 5.18
CA ASN A 18 5.94 11.66 6.12
C ASN A 18 4.55 11.02 5.98
N ARG A 19 3.56 11.79 5.51
CA ARG A 19 2.19 11.30 5.23
C ARG A 19 2.14 10.19 4.18
N PHE A 20 3.02 10.23 3.18
CA PHE A 20 3.05 9.25 2.08
C PHE A 20 4.20 8.25 2.16
N LEU A 21 5.21 8.49 3.00
CA LEU A 21 6.33 7.57 3.21
C LEU A 21 5.83 6.19 3.65
N PHE A 22 4.98 6.13 4.68
CA PHE A 22 4.42 4.86 5.17
C PHE A 22 3.75 4.04 4.07
N LEU A 23 2.93 4.70 3.23
CA LEU A 23 2.26 4.02 2.12
C LEU A 23 3.25 3.46 1.11
N ARG A 24 4.28 4.23 0.73
CA ARG A 24 5.32 3.73 -0.18
C ARG A 24 6.11 2.56 0.37
N TYR A 25 6.48 2.59 1.65
CA TYR A 25 7.20 1.48 2.26
C TYR A 25 6.34 0.21 2.28
N VAL A 26 5.07 0.32 2.67
CA VAL A 26 4.16 -0.83 2.66
C VAL A 26 3.92 -1.33 1.23
N LEU A 27 3.79 -0.43 0.25
CA LEU A 27 3.70 -0.79 -1.17
C LEU A 27 4.92 -1.59 -1.63
N ALA A 28 6.14 -1.15 -1.27
CA ALA A 28 7.37 -1.86 -1.58
C ALA A 28 7.43 -3.24 -0.92
N VAL A 29 7.02 -3.35 0.35
CA VAL A 29 6.93 -4.65 1.05
C VAL A 29 5.98 -5.60 0.31
N PHE A 30 4.80 -5.13 -0.11
CA PHE A 30 3.89 -5.94 -0.90
C PHE A 30 4.44 -6.28 -2.28
N PHE A 31 5.17 -5.37 -2.93
CA PHE A 31 5.83 -5.64 -4.20
C PHE A 31 6.82 -6.80 -4.08
N PHE A 32 7.72 -6.75 -3.08
CA PHE A 32 8.67 -7.83 -2.86
C PHE A 32 8.01 -9.14 -2.42
N ALA A 33 6.96 -9.09 -1.61
CA ALA A 33 6.21 -10.29 -1.23
C ALA A 33 5.54 -10.96 -2.45
N ASN A 34 4.91 -10.18 -3.32
CA ASN A 34 4.31 -10.68 -4.57
C ASN A 34 5.38 -11.19 -5.55
N LEU A 35 6.55 -10.53 -5.62
CA LEU A 35 7.67 -10.97 -6.43
C LEU A 35 8.24 -12.31 -5.94
N TYR A 36 8.39 -12.48 -4.62
CA TYR A 36 8.81 -13.76 -4.04
C TYR A 36 7.82 -14.87 -4.39
N TRP A 37 6.52 -14.61 -4.25
CA TRP A 37 5.50 -15.58 -4.64
C TRP A 37 5.55 -15.92 -6.13
N LEU A 38 5.76 -14.93 -7.00
CA LEU A 38 5.96 -15.15 -8.44
C LEU A 38 7.14 -16.09 -8.70
N LEU A 39 8.30 -15.81 -8.09
CA LEU A 39 9.51 -16.63 -8.27
C LEU A 39 9.30 -18.06 -7.77
N ALA A 40 8.65 -18.23 -6.61
CA ALA A 40 8.31 -19.55 -6.08
C ALA A 40 7.31 -20.31 -6.98
N ALA A 41 6.34 -19.60 -7.56
CA ALA A 41 5.39 -20.16 -8.51
C ALA A 41 6.06 -20.59 -9.83
N ILE A 42 7.06 -19.84 -10.31
CA ILE A 42 7.84 -20.20 -11.52
C ILE A 42 8.64 -21.48 -11.24
N ALA A 43 9.32 -21.53 -10.09
CA ALA A 43 10.13 -22.68 -9.69
C ALA A 43 9.31 -23.98 -9.56
N SER A 44 8.02 -23.87 -9.22
CA SER A 44 7.12 -25.00 -9.03
C SER A 44 6.20 -25.28 -10.22
N ASN A 45 6.37 -24.59 -11.37
CA ASN A 45 5.48 -24.68 -12.54
C ASN A 45 3.98 -24.48 -12.19
N ALA A 46 3.69 -23.60 -11.23
CA ALA A 46 2.33 -23.35 -10.80
C ALA A 46 1.54 -22.57 -11.86
N LEU A 47 0.35 -23.07 -12.22
CA LEU A 47 -0.58 -22.40 -13.14
C LEU A 47 -1.06 -21.03 -12.65
N LEU A 48 -1.03 -20.78 -11.33
CA LEU A 48 -1.47 -19.53 -10.72
C LEU A 48 -0.44 -18.39 -10.78
N LEU A 49 0.56 -18.46 -11.66
CA LEU A 49 1.54 -17.38 -11.86
C LEU A 49 0.92 -16.02 -12.21
N ILE A 50 -0.24 -16.06 -12.86
CA ILE A 50 -0.97 -14.88 -13.34
C ILE A 50 -1.42 -13.97 -12.19
N LEU A 51 -1.72 -14.53 -11.01
CA LEU A 51 -2.16 -13.76 -9.85
C LEU A 51 -1.08 -12.82 -9.30
N PRO A 52 0.10 -13.29 -8.83
CA PRO A 52 1.16 -12.40 -8.36
C PRO A 52 1.64 -11.46 -9.47
N LEU A 53 1.64 -11.89 -10.73
CA LEU A 53 2.00 -11.04 -11.86
C LEU A 53 1.05 -9.85 -12.02
N SER A 54 -0.26 -10.08 -11.96
CA SER A 54 -1.26 -9.01 -12.06
C SER A 54 -1.13 -7.99 -10.92
N LEU A 55 -0.82 -8.45 -9.70
CA LEU A 55 -0.59 -7.59 -8.56
C LEU A 55 0.69 -6.76 -8.72
N LEU A 56 1.76 -7.32 -9.30
CA LEU A 56 2.99 -6.57 -9.59
C LEU A 56 2.74 -5.46 -10.62
N VAL A 57 1.97 -5.73 -11.67
CA VAL A 57 1.61 -4.70 -12.67
C VAL A 57 0.82 -3.57 -11.99
N LEU A 58 -0.16 -3.89 -11.15
CA LEU A 58 -0.90 -2.89 -10.38
C LEU A 58 0.00 -2.12 -9.41
N ALA A 59 0.98 -2.77 -8.79
CA ALA A 59 1.95 -2.13 -7.91
C ALA A 59 2.81 -1.11 -8.69
N ILE A 60 3.28 -1.46 -9.90
CA ILE A 60 4.06 -0.55 -10.76
C ILE A 60 3.22 0.67 -11.15
N LEU A 61 1.95 0.47 -11.49
CA LEU A 61 1.02 1.59 -11.77
C LEU A 61 0.86 2.51 -10.56
N ALA A 62 0.71 1.95 -9.35
CA ALA A 62 0.64 2.73 -8.12
C ALA A 62 1.95 3.48 -7.84
N ILE A 63 3.12 2.86 -8.07
CA ILE A 63 4.43 3.52 -7.96
C ILE A 63 4.51 4.70 -8.94
N GLY A 64 4.03 4.52 -10.18
CA GLY A 64 3.96 5.60 -11.17
C GLY A 64 3.14 6.79 -10.71
N GLU A 65 2.00 6.58 -10.04
CA GLU A 65 1.25 7.66 -9.39
C GLU A 65 2.09 8.38 -8.32
N TYR A 66 2.79 7.64 -7.46
CA TYR A 66 3.61 8.21 -6.40
C TYR A 66 4.78 9.05 -6.93
N VAL A 67 5.40 8.63 -8.03
CA VAL A 67 6.48 9.38 -8.69
C VAL A 67 5.92 10.67 -9.29
N ARG A 68 4.79 10.60 -10.00
CA ARG A 68 4.11 11.78 -10.58
C ARG A 68 3.65 12.78 -9.51
N LEU A 69 3.14 12.28 -8.38
CA LEU A 69 2.74 13.10 -7.23
C LEU A 69 3.92 13.88 -6.61
N TYR A 70 5.12 13.33 -6.68
CA TYR A 70 6.33 14.00 -6.17
C TYR A 70 6.90 15.00 -7.17
N GLY A 71 6.82 14.70 -8.47
CA GLY A 71 7.31 15.55 -9.54
C GLY A 71 6.46 16.82 -9.75
N ASN A 72 5.14 16.68 -9.75
CA ASN A 72 4.21 17.80 -9.89
C ASN A 72 3.49 18.07 -8.57
N HIS A 73 3.74 19.25 -7.98
CA HIS A 73 3.13 19.76 -6.74
C HIS A 73 1.61 20.03 -6.85
N SER A 74 0.88 19.32 -7.71
CA SER A 74 -0.55 19.54 -7.88
C SER A 74 -1.34 18.81 -6.80
N GLU A 75 -2.00 19.59 -5.93
CA GLU A 75 -2.92 19.11 -4.89
C GLU A 75 -4.04 18.20 -5.45
N GLN A 76 -4.37 18.33 -6.74
CA GLN A 76 -5.37 17.49 -7.41
C GLN A 76 -4.93 16.02 -7.58
N ILE A 77 -3.62 15.74 -7.70
CA ILE A 77 -3.12 14.36 -7.82
C ILE A 77 -3.20 13.65 -6.45
N ALA A 78 -3.00 14.38 -5.36
CA ALA A 78 -3.14 13.85 -3.99
C ALA A 78 -4.60 13.48 -3.67
N GLU A 79 -5.57 14.18 -4.27
CA GLU A 79 -7.00 13.91 -4.10
C GLU A 79 -7.46 12.68 -4.92
N ASN A 80 -6.71 12.34 -5.97
CA ASN A 80 -7.10 11.34 -6.97
C ASN A 80 -6.29 10.03 -6.89
N LEU A 81 -5.89 9.59 -5.69
CA LEU A 81 -5.20 8.31 -5.36
C LEU A 81 -6.08 7.05 -5.67
N ARG A 82 -6.67 6.99 -6.86
CA ARG A 82 -7.60 5.93 -7.27
C ARG A 82 -6.85 4.63 -7.50
N TRP A 83 -5.70 4.64 -8.18
CA TRP A 83 -4.95 3.43 -8.48
C TRP A 83 -4.28 2.86 -7.24
N THR A 84 -3.67 3.71 -6.42
CA THR A 84 -3.13 3.31 -5.11
C THR A 84 -4.19 2.64 -4.23
N ARG A 85 -5.41 3.19 -4.16
CA ARG A 85 -6.51 2.57 -3.42
C ARG A 85 -6.92 1.23 -4.04
N LEU A 86 -7.03 1.18 -5.36
CA LEU A 86 -7.40 -0.04 -6.08
C LEU A 86 -6.36 -1.13 -5.85
N PHE A 87 -5.08 -0.80 -5.86
CA PHE A 87 -4.00 -1.71 -5.49
C PHE A 87 -4.18 -2.25 -4.06
N TYR A 88 -4.34 -1.40 -3.04
CA TYR A 88 -4.52 -1.89 -1.66
C TYR A 88 -5.81 -2.69 -1.48
N LEU A 89 -6.88 -2.35 -2.20
CA LEU A 89 -8.13 -3.12 -2.18
C LEU A 89 -7.92 -4.49 -2.82
N CYS A 90 -7.32 -4.56 -4.00
CA CYS A 90 -6.97 -5.81 -4.67
C CYS A 90 -6.02 -6.67 -3.82
N GLN A 91 -5.00 -6.06 -3.19
CA GLN A 91 -4.07 -6.74 -2.31
C GLN A 91 -4.78 -7.28 -1.05
N LEU A 92 -5.73 -6.53 -0.48
CA LEU A 92 -6.51 -6.96 0.68
C LEU A 92 -7.44 -8.13 0.30
N THR A 93 -8.19 -7.99 -0.79
CA THR A 93 -9.06 -9.05 -1.31
C THR A 93 -8.24 -10.30 -1.62
N MET A 94 -7.07 -10.15 -2.23
CA MET A 94 -6.24 -11.30 -2.58
C MET A 94 -5.65 -11.98 -1.34
N ASN A 95 -5.11 -11.22 -0.37
CA ASN A 95 -4.67 -11.80 0.90
C ASN A 95 -5.82 -12.53 1.63
N LEU A 96 -7.05 -12.00 1.57
CA LEU A 96 -8.23 -12.64 2.16
C LEU A 96 -8.56 -13.97 1.46
N LEU A 97 -8.56 -13.98 0.13
CA LEU A 97 -8.76 -15.20 -0.67
C LEU A 97 -7.69 -16.25 -0.36
N LEU A 98 -6.42 -15.87 -0.34
CA LEU A 98 -5.30 -16.77 -0.01
C LEU A 98 -5.40 -17.29 1.42
N TYR A 99 -5.85 -16.46 2.36
CA TYR A 99 -6.07 -16.86 3.75
C TYR A 99 -7.16 -17.92 3.86
N VAL A 100 -8.27 -17.76 3.11
CA VAL A 100 -9.33 -18.78 3.04
C VAL A 100 -8.82 -20.08 2.39
N VAL A 101 -7.98 -19.97 1.35
CA VAL A 101 -7.35 -21.13 0.71
C VAL A 101 -6.51 -21.94 1.69
N CYS A 102 -5.85 -21.32 2.68
CA CYS A 102 -5.10 -22.04 3.71
C CYS A 102 -5.97 -23.04 4.50
N PHE A 103 -7.30 -22.84 4.60
CA PHE A 103 -8.21 -23.78 5.26
C PHE A 103 -8.63 -24.96 4.36
N PHE A 104 -8.59 -24.80 3.04
CA PHE A 104 -8.96 -25.85 2.09
C PHE A 104 -7.74 -26.63 1.60
N SER A 105 -7.55 -27.85 2.12
CA SER A 105 -6.39 -28.72 1.80
C SER A 105 -6.10 -28.94 0.31
N PRO A 106 -7.09 -29.25 -0.55
CA PRO A 106 -6.83 -29.45 -1.98
C PRO A 106 -6.48 -28.15 -2.72
N LEU A 107 -7.07 -27.02 -2.33
CA LEU A 107 -6.71 -25.72 -2.94
C LEU A 107 -5.31 -25.27 -2.50
N PHE A 108 -4.89 -25.59 -1.28
CA PHE A 108 -3.55 -25.24 -0.80
C PHE A 108 -2.45 -25.86 -1.68
N SER A 109 -2.53 -27.16 -1.96
CA SER A 109 -1.56 -27.84 -2.83
C SER A 109 -1.59 -27.35 -4.28
N PHE A 110 -2.73 -26.84 -4.74
CA PHE A 110 -2.87 -26.27 -6.09
C PHE A 110 -2.31 -24.84 -6.20
N VAL A 111 -2.53 -24.00 -5.18
CA VAL A 111 -2.09 -22.59 -5.16
C VAL A 111 -0.64 -22.45 -4.71
N PHE A 112 -0.20 -23.33 -3.80
CA PHE A 112 1.13 -23.34 -3.23
C PHE A 112 1.80 -24.72 -3.44
N PRO A 113 2.04 -25.16 -4.69
CA PRO A 113 2.68 -26.45 -4.97
C PRO A 113 4.15 -26.50 -4.50
N PHE A 114 4.73 -25.35 -4.14
CA PHE A 114 6.07 -25.21 -3.58
C PHE A 114 6.15 -25.38 -2.05
N LEU A 115 5.01 -25.54 -1.36
CA LEU A 115 4.95 -25.70 0.08
C LEU A 115 4.31 -27.05 0.44
N ASP A 116 4.98 -27.81 1.30
CA ASP A 116 4.40 -29.04 1.83
C ASP A 116 3.14 -28.75 2.62
N ASN A 117 2.12 -29.60 2.46
CA ASN A 117 0.82 -29.50 3.10
C ASN A 117 0.88 -29.94 4.58
N THR A 118 1.78 -29.34 5.35
CA THR A 118 1.91 -29.53 6.79
C THR A 118 1.15 -28.44 7.55
N LEU A 119 0.64 -28.78 8.74
CA LEU A 119 -0.08 -27.83 9.60
C LEU A 119 0.81 -26.62 9.97
N VAL A 120 2.12 -26.86 10.15
CA VAL A 120 3.10 -25.82 10.47
C VAL A 120 3.24 -24.82 9.33
N ASN A 121 3.43 -25.28 8.09
CA ASN A 121 3.57 -24.39 6.93
C ASN A 121 2.29 -23.60 6.68
N ARG A 122 1.12 -24.23 6.79
CA ARG A 122 -0.19 -23.57 6.64
C ARG A 122 -0.40 -22.52 7.72
N GLY A 123 -0.04 -22.82 8.97
CA GLY A 123 -0.09 -21.86 10.07
C GLY A 123 0.84 -20.66 9.86
N ALA A 124 2.09 -20.91 9.47
CA ALA A 124 3.06 -19.85 9.19
C ALA A 124 2.61 -18.93 8.04
N LEU A 125 2.08 -19.50 6.95
CA LEU A 125 1.51 -18.73 5.83
C LEU A 125 0.27 -17.96 6.24
N ALA A 126 -0.63 -18.56 7.02
CA ALA A 126 -1.81 -17.89 7.51
C ALA A 126 -1.44 -16.68 8.40
N LEU A 127 -0.43 -16.81 9.25
CA LEU A 127 0.11 -15.70 10.04
C LEU A 127 0.71 -14.60 9.15
N TRP A 128 1.53 -14.97 8.17
CA TRP A 128 2.11 -14.03 7.22
C TRP A 128 1.04 -13.26 6.41
N LEU A 129 0.04 -13.97 5.89
CA LEU A 129 -1.10 -13.39 5.20
C LEU A 129 -1.94 -12.52 6.13
N GLY A 130 -2.09 -12.91 7.40
CA GLY A 130 -2.76 -12.12 8.43
C GLY A 130 -2.08 -10.77 8.69
N VAL A 131 -0.74 -10.77 8.79
CA VAL A 131 0.05 -9.53 8.88
C VAL A 131 -0.13 -8.69 7.62
N GLY A 132 -0.11 -9.31 6.44
CA GLY A 132 -0.41 -8.65 5.17
C GLY A 132 -1.81 -8.01 5.14
N LEU A 133 -2.81 -8.70 5.67
CA LEU A 133 -4.19 -8.20 5.74
C LEU A 133 -4.29 -6.96 6.64
N ALA A 134 -3.65 -7.02 7.83
CA ALA A 134 -3.60 -5.92 8.77
C ALA A 134 -2.91 -4.69 8.16
N LEU A 135 -1.74 -4.88 7.52
CA LEU A 135 -1.02 -3.81 6.84
C LEU A 135 -1.83 -3.18 5.71
N ALA A 136 -2.49 -4.00 4.86
CA ALA A 136 -3.34 -3.51 3.79
C ALA A 136 -4.54 -2.71 4.33
N ALA A 137 -5.17 -3.19 5.41
CA ALA A 137 -6.28 -2.49 6.06
C ALA A 137 -5.85 -1.14 6.66
N LEU A 138 -4.69 -1.08 7.33
CA LEU A 138 -4.12 0.15 7.86
C LEU A 138 -3.81 1.16 6.74
N CYS A 139 -3.23 0.71 5.63
CA CYS A 139 -3.01 1.54 4.45
C CYS A 139 -4.32 2.07 3.88
N LEU A 140 -5.35 1.23 3.75
CA LEU A 140 -6.66 1.66 3.26
C LEU A 140 -7.31 2.70 4.18
N GLN A 141 -7.24 2.50 5.51
CA GLN A 141 -7.72 3.49 6.48
C GLN A 141 -6.98 4.82 6.36
N ARG A 142 -5.65 4.78 6.22
CA ARG A 142 -4.81 5.97 6.01
C ARG A 142 -5.19 6.70 4.72
N VAL A 143 -5.30 5.99 3.59
CA VAL A 143 -5.74 6.56 2.30
C VAL A 143 -7.14 7.20 2.41
N ASN A 144 -8.06 6.57 3.14
CA ASN A 144 -9.41 7.09 3.29
C ASN A 144 -9.46 8.34 4.19
N LYS A 145 -8.62 8.41 5.23
CA LYS A 145 -8.43 9.63 6.04
C LYS A 145 -7.85 10.77 5.21
N ILE A 146 -6.90 10.47 4.32
CA ILE A 146 -6.30 11.44 3.40
C ILE A 146 -7.36 12.05 2.49
N ARG A 147 -8.25 11.21 1.93
CA ARG A 147 -9.26 11.62 0.95
C ARG A 147 -10.45 12.37 1.55
N ARG A 148 -10.86 12.06 2.78
CA ARG A 148 -11.99 12.74 3.45
C ARG A 148 -11.68 14.17 3.92
N LYS A 149 -10.50 14.73 3.62
CA LYS A 149 -10.03 16.04 4.15
C LYS A 149 -10.16 16.15 5.69
N LYS A 150 -10.26 15.00 6.37
CA LYS A 150 -10.29 14.83 7.84
C LYS A 150 -8.91 14.50 8.39
N ASP A 151 -7.88 14.74 7.58
CA ASP A 151 -6.53 14.65 8.06
C ASP A 151 -6.23 15.89 8.90
N THR A 152 -5.66 15.68 10.09
CA THR A 152 -5.23 16.75 11.00
C THR A 152 -4.39 17.81 10.27
N TYR A 153 -3.67 17.39 9.22
CA TYR A 153 -2.88 18.23 8.32
C TYR A 153 -3.67 19.21 7.44
N TYR A 154 -4.89 18.84 7.03
CA TYR A 154 -5.75 19.74 6.25
C TYR A 154 -6.30 20.88 7.13
N GLY A 155 -6.49 20.61 8.42
CA GLY A 155 -6.80 21.62 9.43
C GLY A 155 -5.71 22.69 9.50
N TYR A 156 -4.45 22.26 9.67
CA TYR A 156 -3.31 23.17 9.71
C TYR A 156 -3.17 24.01 8.43
N ILE A 157 -3.30 23.41 7.24
CA ILE A 157 -3.20 24.16 5.96
C ILE A 157 -4.34 25.19 5.83
N LYS A 158 -5.56 24.84 6.24
CA LYS A 158 -6.72 25.74 6.17
C LYS A 158 -6.62 26.91 7.15
N GLU A 159 -6.09 26.64 8.33
CA GLU A 159 -5.83 27.65 9.36
C GLU A 159 -4.68 28.58 8.94
N TYR A 160 -3.62 28.04 8.33
CA TYR A 160 -2.55 28.83 7.74
C TYR A 160 -3.02 29.70 6.57
N LYS A 161 -3.89 29.18 5.70
CA LYS A 161 -4.46 29.95 4.57
C LYS A 161 -5.32 31.13 5.06
N LYS A 162 -6.13 30.91 6.10
CA LYS A 162 -6.92 31.98 6.74
C LYS A 162 -6.05 33.07 7.38
N LEU A 163 -4.90 32.70 7.95
CA LEU A 163 -3.96 33.67 8.54
C LEU A 163 -3.24 34.53 7.49
N ILE A 164 -3.13 34.06 6.24
CA ILE A 164 -2.48 34.78 5.13
C ILE A 164 -3.49 35.65 4.37
N GLU A 165 -4.73 35.18 4.15
CA GLU A 165 -5.80 35.95 3.46
C GLU A 165 -6.53 36.96 4.37
N GLY A 166 -6.33 36.88 5.69
CA GLY A 166 -6.87 37.82 6.67
C GLY A 166 -5.98 39.04 6.96
N LYS A 167 -4.97 39.30 6.12
CA LYS A 167 -4.11 40.49 6.14
C LYS A 167 -4.24 41.24 4.82
#